data_AF-A0A9P4N9G2-F1
#
_entry.id   AF-A0A9P4N9G2-F1
#
_cell.length_a   1.000
_cell.length_b   1.000
_cell.length_c   1.000
_cell.angle_alpha   90.00
_cell.angle_beta   90.00
_cell.angle_gamma   90.00
#
_symmetry.space_group_name_H-M   'P 1'
#
loop_
_entity.id
_entity.type
_entity.pdbx_description
1 polymer ?
#
loop_
_entity_poly.entity_id
_entity_poly.type
_entity_poly.pdbx_seq_one_letter_code
_entity_poly.pdbx_strand_id
1 'polypeptide(L)'
;MKTASLSLFTVLCSTSNAIPLQNRAKDKISSCGSDWMQIDDIKTNHDQIQRRGFNSAVDFFCDEAHDQTLGAGLYLSLATRVYINYGKDPKYYGINGYVYFEVYNKMNKGHVIDGAKCKGYLKELSKKDGKCYGSDNKDTKGGTWQVGDEDISYHAKAERTPPNFDSVDKTVVLKEAIKPLDESYRVPVPFPYYSFNDIVPIGCHIHNDYEKAQKPLYDAISAGCVSAEVDVWHRDGKLRVGHTSPGKATIQDMYINPLKALLEGTGSVFPKSPDQDFTLLVDIKSSNEMDKTWDTFVESLKPLREKGWLSYYKDGKFQKGKITVVASGNAPFDKINSNKDPERAIFFDATVQDSLDGRDKSNTYLASGDFGAAVGGSGTIKDSHLEKLKKQVKAAHDKGFRVRYWDGPDEDQWQQMIDECVDRINTDHPEKMPALDFKLNGGGCSL
;
A
#
# COMPACT_ATOMS: atom_id res chain seq x y z
N MET A 1 51.30 -65.73 21.70
CA MET A 1 51.28 -65.46 23.15
C MET A 1 50.64 -64.10 23.40
N LYS A 2 49.60 -64.08 24.24
CA LYS A 2 49.06 -62.99 25.09
C LYS A 2 48.76 -61.63 24.44
N THR A 3 47.50 -61.33 24.09
CA THR A 3 46.42 -60.74 24.93
C THR A 3 46.68 -59.32 25.43
N ALA A 4 45.84 -58.36 25.01
CA ALA A 4 45.16 -57.42 25.91
C ALA A 4 43.99 -56.75 25.15
N SER A 5 42.82 -56.70 25.78
CA SER A 5 41.56 -56.18 25.26
C SER A 5 40.83 -55.41 26.38
N LEU A 6 40.04 -54.40 25.98
CA LEU A 6 38.97 -53.66 26.71
C LEU A 6 39.40 -52.77 27.90
N SER A 7 38.76 -51.64 28.23
CA SER A 7 37.76 -50.79 27.55
C SER A 7 37.59 -49.46 28.30
N LEU A 8 37.03 -48.50 27.55
CA LEU A 8 36.47 -47.18 27.83
C LEU A 8 35.78 -46.94 29.19
N PHE A 9 35.96 -45.73 29.74
CA PHE A 9 34.90 -44.91 30.35
C PHE A 9 35.32 -43.42 30.33
N THR A 10 34.70 -42.63 29.44
CA THR A 10 34.83 -41.17 29.45
C THR A 10 33.44 -40.59 29.70
N VAL A 11 33.23 -40.01 30.88
CA VAL A 11 32.03 -39.26 31.22
C VAL A 11 32.13 -37.88 30.57
N LEU A 12 31.33 -37.61 29.55
CA LEU A 12 31.09 -36.27 29.02
C LEU A 12 30.07 -35.57 29.92
N CYS A 13 30.54 -34.60 30.70
CA CYS A 13 29.68 -33.66 31.41
C CYS A 13 29.40 -32.48 30.48
N SER A 14 28.17 -32.38 29.99
CA SER A 14 27.64 -31.24 29.24
C SER A 14 27.34 -30.09 30.19
N THR A 15 28.19 -29.07 30.21
CA THR A 15 27.86 -27.79 30.86
C THR A 15 27.04 -26.94 29.89
N SER A 16 25.72 -27.05 30.04
CA SER A 16 24.78 -26.02 29.63
C SER A 16 25.15 -24.71 30.36
N ASN A 17 25.69 -23.73 29.63
CA ASN A 17 25.87 -22.38 30.14
C ASN A 17 24.48 -21.72 30.29
N ALA A 18 23.84 -21.99 31.43
CA ALA A 18 22.71 -21.22 31.90
C ALA A 18 23.20 -19.79 32.21
N ILE A 19 22.57 -18.81 31.58
CA ILE A 19 22.76 -17.39 31.87
C ILE A 19 22.49 -17.16 33.38
N PRO A 20 23.34 -16.39 34.11
CA PRO A 20 23.19 -16.21 35.55
C PRO A 20 21.82 -15.63 35.93
N LEU A 21 21.21 -16.18 36.99
CA LEU A 21 19.90 -15.81 37.54
C LEU A 21 19.75 -14.32 37.93
N GLN A 22 20.84 -13.55 38.03
CA GLN A 22 20.81 -12.13 38.43
C GLN A 22 20.32 -11.14 37.35
N ASN A 23 20.15 -11.58 36.09
CA ASN A 23 19.65 -10.72 35.00
C ASN A 23 18.12 -10.84 34.75
N ARG A 24 17.37 -11.46 35.65
CA ARG A 24 15.92 -11.68 35.48
C ARG A 24 15.09 -10.46 35.92
N ALA A 25 15.40 -9.83 37.06
CA ALA A 25 14.56 -8.83 37.74
C ALA A 25 14.56 -7.37 37.23
N LYS A 26 14.78 -7.10 35.93
CA LYS A 26 14.83 -5.71 35.42
C LYS A 26 14.02 -5.53 34.15
N ASP A 27 13.29 -4.43 34.09
CA ASP A 27 12.67 -3.94 32.87
C ASP A 27 13.68 -3.92 31.73
N LYS A 28 13.28 -4.43 30.56
CA LYS A 28 14.17 -4.53 29.42
C LYS A 28 13.44 -4.61 28.10
N ILE A 29 14.15 -4.18 27.07
CA ILE A 29 13.85 -4.52 25.68
C ILE A 29 14.16 -6.01 25.48
N SER A 30 13.14 -6.85 25.33
CA SER A 30 13.30 -8.28 25.12
C SER A 30 13.58 -8.61 23.65
N SER A 31 12.93 -7.91 22.72
CA SER A 31 13.14 -8.02 21.27
C SER A 31 12.97 -6.69 20.56
N CYS A 32 13.57 -6.56 19.38
CA CYS A 32 13.30 -5.48 18.43
C CYS A 32 12.54 -6.07 17.23
N GLY A 33 11.70 -5.27 16.57
CA GLY A 33 11.06 -5.71 15.33
C GLY A 33 12.05 -5.82 14.17
N SER A 34 11.54 -6.11 12.97
CA SER A 34 12.31 -6.19 11.72
C SER A 34 12.27 -4.90 10.90
N ASP A 35 11.13 -4.20 10.96
CA ASP A 35 10.80 -3.10 10.07
C ASP A 35 11.07 -1.75 10.70
N TRP A 36 11.48 -0.84 9.83
CA TRP A 36 11.96 0.50 10.14
C TRP A 36 10.80 1.46 10.29
N MET A 37 10.68 2.09 11.44
CA MET A 37 9.72 3.17 11.65
C MET A 37 10.45 4.48 11.85
N GLN A 38 9.98 5.51 11.15
CA GLN A 38 10.44 6.85 11.38
C GLN A 38 10.09 7.28 12.81
N ILE A 39 11.06 7.80 13.57
CA ILE A 39 10.90 8.10 15.01
C ILE A 39 9.93 9.27 15.23
N ASP A 40 10.27 10.41 14.63
CA ASP A 40 9.57 11.67 14.81
C ASP A 40 8.70 11.94 13.59
N ASP A 41 7.62 12.68 13.81
CA ASP A 41 6.78 13.20 12.76
C ASP A 41 7.60 13.98 11.72
N ILE A 42 7.34 13.73 10.44
CA ILE A 42 8.00 14.43 9.33
C ILE A 42 6.98 14.88 8.29
N LYS A 43 7.47 15.59 7.28
CA LYS A 43 6.72 15.89 6.07
C LYS A 43 7.46 15.41 4.83
N THR A 44 6.69 14.89 3.87
CA THR A 44 7.17 14.42 2.56
C THR A 44 6.48 15.21 1.44
N ASN A 45 6.84 14.98 0.17
CA ASN A 45 6.31 15.75 -0.96
C ASN A 45 6.50 17.25 -0.72
N HIS A 46 7.76 17.67 -0.57
CA HIS A 46 8.16 19.07 -0.30
C HIS A 46 7.33 19.74 0.80
N ASP A 47 7.33 19.12 1.98
CA ASP A 47 6.69 19.62 3.19
C ASP A 47 5.14 19.72 3.13
N GLN A 48 4.50 19.03 2.18
CA GLN A 48 3.03 19.07 2.02
C GLN A 48 2.29 17.91 2.68
N ILE A 49 2.90 16.73 2.76
CA ILE A 49 2.24 15.53 3.31
C ILE A 49 2.83 15.21 4.67
N GLN A 50 2.03 15.39 5.72
CA GLN A 50 2.38 14.96 7.08
C GLN A 50 2.48 13.44 7.17
N ARG A 51 3.54 12.94 7.83
CA ARG A 51 3.75 11.53 8.13
C ARG A 51 3.96 11.36 9.63
N ARG A 52 3.20 10.44 10.23
CA ARG A 52 3.27 10.16 11.67
C ARG A 52 4.50 9.32 11.99
N GLY A 53 5.28 9.77 12.96
CA GLY A 53 6.39 9.03 13.53
C GLY A 53 5.97 8.09 14.66
N PHE A 54 6.86 7.17 15.01
CA PHE A 54 6.70 6.19 16.08
C PHE A 54 6.37 6.83 17.42
N ASN A 55 7.04 7.92 17.81
CA ASN A 55 6.83 8.54 19.12
C ASN A 55 5.42 9.13 19.26
N SER A 56 4.89 9.75 18.20
CA SER A 56 3.51 10.25 18.17
C SER A 56 2.49 9.11 18.16
N ALA A 57 2.80 8.01 17.47
CA ALA A 57 1.97 6.80 17.49
C ALA A 57 1.93 6.16 18.90
N VAL A 58 3.06 6.14 19.61
CA VAL A 58 3.14 5.70 21.01
C VAL A 58 2.31 6.60 21.92
N ASP A 59 2.44 7.92 21.78
CA ASP A 59 1.66 8.85 22.59
C ASP A 59 0.16 8.60 22.42
N PHE A 60 -0.30 8.52 21.17
CA PHE A 60 -1.69 8.23 20.84
C PHE A 60 -2.15 6.91 21.47
N PHE A 61 -1.40 5.81 21.29
CA PHE A 61 -1.78 4.53 21.88
C PHE A 61 -1.87 4.56 23.41
N CYS A 62 -0.85 5.10 24.06
CA CYS A 62 -0.79 5.11 25.52
C CYS A 62 -1.79 6.06 26.16
N ASP A 63 -2.19 7.13 25.46
CA ASP A 63 -3.28 8.01 25.88
C ASP A 63 -4.63 7.28 25.80
N GLU A 64 -4.89 6.56 24.70
CA GLU A 64 -6.10 5.73 24.57
C GLU A 64 -6.12 4.58 25.60
N ALA A 65 -4.97 3.98 25.91
CA ALA A 65 -4.86 2.86 26.84
C ALA A 65 -4.90 3.26 28.32
N HIS A 66 -4.66 4.54 28.66
CA HIS A 66 -4.56 5.01 30.04
C HIS A 66 -5.85 4.71 30.83
N ASP A 67 -5.68 4.24 32.08
CA ASP A 67 -6.75 3.90 33.02
C ASP A 67 -7.66 2.73 32.60
N GLN A 68 -7.41 2.12 31.45
CA GLN A 68 -8.07 0.88 31.08
C GLN A 68 -7.58 -0.27 31.97
N THR A 69 -8.53 -1.07 32.44
CA THR A 69 -8.25 -2.27 33.24
C THR A 69 -8.24 -3.50 32.34
N LEU A 70 -7.07 -4.13 32.22
CA LEU A 70 -6.86 -5.34 31.41
C LEU A 70 -6.88 -6.59 32.30
N GLY A 71 -7.80 -7.51 32.00
CA GLY A 71 -7.90 -8.80 32.69
C GLY A 71 -6.70 -9.72 32.46
N ALA A 72 -6.55 -10.72 33.32
CA ALA A 72 -5.53 -11.76 33.22
C ALA A 72 -5.63 -12.54 31.89
N GLY A 73 -4.50 -12.76 31.23
CA GLY A 73 -4.40 -13.48 29.94
C GLY A 73 -4.95 -12.71 28.74
N LEU A 74 -5.27 -11.42 28.88
CA LEU A 74 -5.86 -10.61 27.81
C LEU A 74 -4.85 -9.63 27.22
N TYR A 75 -5.12 -9.24 25.98
CA TYR A 75 -4.39 -8.22 25.21
C TYR A 75 -5.26 -6.97 25.12
N LEU A 76 -4.70 -5.81 25.44
CA LEU A 76 -5.22 -4.54 24.96
C LEU A 76 -4.44 -4.16 23.71
N SER A 77 -5.11 -4.11 22.57
CA SER A 77 -4.49 -3.89 21.27
C SER A 77 -5.05 -2.66 20.58
N LEU A 78 -4.21 -2.01 19.78
CA LEU A 78 -4.58 -0.90 18.90
C LEU A 78 -3.57 -0.86 17.75
N ALA A 79 -4.05 -0.74 16.53
CA ALA A 79 -3.20 -0.39 15.40
C ALA A 79 -3.31 1.11 15.11
N THR A 80 -2.23 1.76 14.71
CA THR A 80 -2.32 3.14 14.20
C THR A 80 -1.29 3.39 13.13
N ARG A 81 -1.46 4.46 12.35
CA ARG A 81 -0.58 4.79 11.24
C ARG A 81 0.84 5.09 11.74
N VAL A 82 1.83 4.66 10.96
CA VAL A 82 3.23 5.03 11.15
C VAL A 82 3.90 5.10 9.80
N TYR A 83 4.92 5.94 9.68
CA TYR A 83 5.71 6.02 8.48
C TYR A 83 6.86 5.01 8.48
N ILE A 84 6.84 4.10 7.51
CA ILE A 84 7.83 3.02 7.36
C ILE A 84 8.82 3.43 6.27
N ASN A 85 10.04 3.79 6.66
CA ASN A 85 11.07 4.33 5.77
C ASN A 85 12.18 3.33 5.41
N TYR A 86 12.09 2.09 5.90
CA TYR A 86 13.07 1.03 5.61
C TYR A 86 14.53 1.40 5.96
N GLY A 87 14.71 2.35 6.89
CA GLY A 87 16.02 2.81 7.35
C GLY A 87 16.73 3.73 6.37
N LYS A 88 16.02 4.18 5.33
CA LYS A 88 16.47 5.18 4.37
C LYS A 88 16.02 6.58 4.82
N ASP A 89 16.48 7.61 4.13
CA ASP A 89 16.07 8.98 4.42
C ASP A 89 14.55 9.10 4.27
N PRO A 90 13.82 9.39 5.38
CA PRO A 90 12.37 9.36 5.39
C PRO A 90 11.77 10.53 4.59
N LYS A 91 12.56 11.55 4.23
CA LYS A 91 12.09 12.62 3.34
C LYS A 91 11.91 12.13 1.90
N TYR A 92 12.69 11.16 1.48
CA TYR A 92 12.74 10.67 0.10
C TYR A 92 12.29 9.21 -0.05
N TYR A 93 12.07 8.51 1.05
CA TYR A 93 11.77 7.08 1.01
C TYR A 93 10.88 6.62 2.15
N GLY A 94 9.82 5.90 1.80
CA GLY A 94 8.94 5.21 2.73
C GLY A 94 7.49 5.18 2.27
N ILE A 95 6.68 4.45 3.02
CA ILE A 95 5.24 4.34 2.81
C ILE A 95 4.50 4.56 4.11
N ASN A 96 3.22 4.93 4.02
CA ASN A 96 2.34 4.79 5.18
C ASN A 96 2.12 3.30 5.44
N GLY A 97 2.38 2.89 6.68
CA GLY A 97 2.00 1.60 7.21
C GLY A 97 1.34 1.77 8.57
N TYR A 98 1.45 0.74 9.39
CA TYR A 98 0.83 0.65 10.70
C TYR A 98 1.84 0.17 11.72
N VAL A 99 1.64 0.59 12.97
CA VAL A 99 2.23 -0.02 14.14
C VAL A 99 1.12 -0.64 14.96
N TYR A 100 1.26 -1.92 15.26
CA TYR A 100 0.35 -2.69 16.10
C TYR A 100 0.91 -2.66 17.51
N PHE A 101 0.21 -1.92 18.37
CA PHE A 101 0.50 -1.84 19.78
C PHE A 101 -0.29 -2.88 20.56
N GLU A 102 0.35 -3.46 21.57
CA GLU A 102 -0.28 -4.44 22.46
C GLU A 102 0.26 -4.27 23.88
N VAL A 103 -0.64 -4.18 24.86
CA VAL A 103 -0.32 -4.50 26.26
C VAL A 103 -0.82 -5.91 26.50
N TYR A 104 0.06 -6.84 26.85
CA TYR A 104 -0.33 -8.20 27.20
C TYR A 104 -0.19 -8.42 28.71
N ASN A 105 -1.29 -8.79 29.35
CA ASN A 105 -1.32 -9.13 30.76
C ASN A 105 -1.21 -10.66 30.99
N LYS A 106 -0.01 -11.15 31.25
CA LYS A 106 0.29 -12.55 31.63
C LYS A 106 0.08 -12.80 33.13
N MET A 107 -0.26 -11.77 33.91
CA MET A 107 -0.47 -11.92 35.35
C MET A 107 -1.77 -12.71 35.59
N ASN A 108 -1.94 -13.24 36.79
CA ASN A 108 -3.18 -13.88 37.23
C ASN A 108 -4.22 -12.91 37.82
N LYS A 109 -4.02 -11.59 37.65
CA LYS A 109 -4.90 -10.52 38.17
C LYS A 109 -5.06 -9.40 37.14
N GLY A 110 -6.04 -8.52 37.36
CA GLY A 110 -6.23 -7.33 36.54
C GLY A 110 -5.05 -6.35 36.64
N HIS A 111 -4.78 -5.64 35.56
CA HIS A 111 -3.75 -4.61 35.45
C HIS A 111 -4.37 -3.31 34.94
N VAL A 112 -4.16 -2.21 35.65
CA VAL A 112 -4.55 -0.87 35.18
C VAL A 112 -3.36 -0.27 34.46
N ILE A 113 -3.56 0.16 33.22
CA ILE A 113 -2.49 0.70 32.39
C ILE A 113 -2.22 2.17 32.78
N ASP A 114 -0.99 2.42 33.21
CA ASP A 114 -0.47 3.75 33.47
C ASP A 114 0.08 4.35 32.16
N GLY A 115 -0.54 5.43 31.68
CA GLY A 115 -0.18 6.04 30.40
C GLY A 115 1.26 6.58 30.37
N ALA A 116 1.74 7.15 31.47
CA ALA A 116 3.10 7.68 31.55
C ALA A 116 4.16 6.56 31.48
N LYS A 117 3.91 5.44 32.18
CA LYS A 117 4.76 4.25 32.11
C LYS A 117 4.71 3.61 30.73
N CYS A 118 3.52 3.46 30.15
CA CYS A 118 3.34 2.97 28.79
C CYS A 118 4.20 3.77 27.79
N LYS A 119 4.12 5.10 27.83
CA LYS A 119 4.93 6.00 26.99
C LYS A 119 6.42 5.79 27.25
N GLY A 120 6.84 5.75 28.52
CA GLY A 120 8.23 5.52 28.89
C GLY A 120 8.80 4.21 28.35
N TYR A 121 8.05 3.11 28.48
CA TYR A 121 8.46 1.79 28.03
C TYR A 121 8.58 1.69 26.51
N LEU A 122 7.56 2.17 25.78
CA LEU A 122 7.55 2.07 24.34
C LEU A 122 8.54 3.06 23.69
N LYS A 123 8.73 4.26 24.24
CA LYS A 123 9.73 5.23 23.73
C LYS A 123 11.18 4.82 24.04
N GLU A 124 11.41 3.91 24.99
CA GLU A 124 12.75 3.34 25.17
C GLU A 124 13.17 2.51 23.93
N LEU A 125 12.21 1.99 23.15
CA LEU A 125 12.48 1.31 21.86
C LEU A 125 13.00 2.27 20.79
N SER A 126 12.75 3.57 20.93
CA SER A 126 13.19 4.60 19.97
C SER A 126 14.31 5.49 20.49
N LYS A 127 14.80 5.25 21.71
CA LYS A 127 15.80 6.09 22.35
C LYS A 127 17.15 5.98 21.67
N LYS A 128 17.77 7.15 21.46
CA LYS A 128 19.14 7.27 20.95
C LYS A 128 20.12 6.37 21.71
N ASP A 129 20.95 5.67 20.95
CA ASP A 129 21.94 4.68 21.40
C ASP A 129 21.36 3.48 22.17
N GLY A 130 20.03 3.30 22.14
CA GLY A 130 19.32 2.16 22.73
C GLY A 130 19.44 0.87 21.92
N LYS A 131 18.98 -0.25 22.50
CA LYS A 131 19.10 -1.59 21.90
C LYS A 131 18.42 -1.72 20.53
N CYS A 132 17.33 -0.99 20.29
CA CYS A 132 16.63 -1.00 19.00
C CYS A 132 16.98 0.21 18.11
N TYR A 133 18.05 0.94 18.44
CA TYR A 133 18.48 2.19 17.80
C TYR A 133 19.84 2.05 17.08
N GLY A 134 20.09 2.92 16.10
CA GLY A 134 21.38 3.18 15.46
C GLY A 134 21.71 2.23 14.32
N SER A 135 22.59 2.60 13.38
CA SER A 135 22.93 1.90 12.10
C SER A 135 23.25 0.41 12.19
N ASP A 136 23.75 -0.11 13.31
CA ASP A 136 23.97 -1.55 13.50
C ASP A 136 22.65 -2.30 13.71
N ASN A 137 21.68 -1.58 14.26
CA ASN A 137 20.28 -1.97 14.28
C ASN A 137 19.51 -1.37 13.10
N LYS A 138 20.03 -0.28 12.47
CA LYS A 138 19.48 0.94 11.78
C LYS A 138 18.40 1.67 12.65
N ASP A 139 17.91 2.91 12.44
CA ASP A 139 17.11 3.61 13.49
C ASP A 139 15.61 3.26 13.76
N THR A 140 15.35 2.57 14.88
CA THR A 140 14.07 2.14 15.53
C THR A 140 13.18 1.15 14.79
N LYS A 141 13.14 -0.08 15.31
CA LYS A 141 12.34 -1.18 14.75
C LYS A 141 11.09 -1.55 15.55
N GLY A 142 10.65 -0.67 16.46
CA GLY A 142 9.72 -1.09 17.51
C GLY A 142 10.26 -2.31 18.25
N GLY A 143 9.37 -3.14 18.80
CA GLY A 143 9.77 -4.35 19.50
C GLY A 143 8.90 -4.65 20.69
N THR A 144 9.51 -5.27 21.70
CA THR A 144 8.84 -5.65 22.95
C THR A 144 9.62 -5.13 24.14
N TRP A 145 8.93 -4.38 24.99
CA TRP A 145 9.35 -4.10 26.34
C TRP A 145 8.73 -5.11 27.30
N GLN A 146 9.56 -5.72 28.14
CA GLN A 146 9.14 -6.60 29.23
C GLN A 146 9.30 -5.85 30.54
N VAL A 147 8.22 -5.73 31.33
CA VAL A 147 8.25 -5.09 32.65
C VAL A 147 8.65 -6.14 33.69
N GLY A 148 9.79 -5.92 34.35
CA GLY A 148 10.35 -6.76 35.40
C GLY A 148 10.42 -8.26 35.07
N ASP A 149 10.32 -9.06 36.13
CA ASP A 149 10.05 -10.51 36.04
C ASP A 149 8.55 -10.81 35.82
N GLU A 150 7.71 -9.79 35.96
CA GLU A 150 6.27 -9.90 36.12
C GLU A 150 5.55 -9.56 34.83
N ASP A 151 5.37 -10.57 33.98
CA ASP A 151 4.09 -10.87 33.34
C ASP A 151 3.33 -9.76 32.55
N ILE A 152 3.82 -8.53 32.38
CA ILE A 152 3.28 -7.51 31.48
C ILE A 152 4.30 -7.23 30.38
N SER A 153 3.84 -7.19 29.14
CA SER A 153 4.67 -6.75 28.02
C SER A 153 3.96 -5.72 27.15
N TYR A 154 4.74 -4.76 26.66
CA TYR A 154 4.31 -3.73 25.73
C TYR A 154 4.96 -4.01 24.39
N HIS A 155 4.16 -4.15 23.34
CA HIS A 155 4.61 -4.47 22.00
C HIS A 155 4.33 -3.31 21.06
N ALA A 156 5.20 -3.11 20.09
CA ALA A 156 5.00 -2.23 18.96
C ALA A 156 5.58 -2.88 17.71
N LYS A 157 4.72 -3.39 16.84
CA LYS A 157 5.12 -4.17 15.65
C LYS A 157 4.71 -3.43 14.38
N ALA A 158 5.65 -3.12 13.52
CA ALA A 158 5.37 -2.48 12.24
C ALA A 158 4.76 -3.48 11.25
N GLU A 159 3.76 -3.03 10.50
CA GLU A 159 3.02 -3.80 9.51
C GLU A 159 2.66 -2.90 8.32
N ARG A 160 2.72 -3.43 7.09
CA ARG A 160 2.37 -2.64 5.89
C ARG A 160 0.87 -2.51 5.68
N THR A 161 0.09 -3.47 6.19
CA THR A 161 -1.36 -3.52 6.02
C THR A 161 -2.07 -3.22 7.34
N PRO A 162 -3.32 -2.75 7.31
CA PRO A 162 -4.10 -2.62 8.54
C PRO A 162 -4.41 -4.01 9.14
N PRO A 163 -4.77 -4.10 10.43
CA PRO A 163 -5.14 -5.37 11.05
C PRO A 163 -6.41 -5.97 10.44
N ASN A 164 -6.56 -7.29 10.58
CA ASN A 164 -7.76 -8.04 10.19
C ASN A 164 -8.95 -7.85 11.13
N PHE A 165 -8.84 -6.92 12.08
CA PHE A 165 -9.83 -6.60 13.08
C PHE A 165 -10.01 -5.09 13.13
N ASP A 166 -11.22 -4.64 13.39
CA ASP A 166 -11.57 -3.24 13.56
C ASP A 166 -10.95 -2.70 14.85
N SER A 167 -9.69 -2.28 14.76
CA SER A 167 -8.80 -1.86 15.86
C SER A 167 -7.83 -0.76 15.45
N VAL A 168 -7.99 -0.19 14.26
CA VAL A 168 -7.20 0.96 13.87
C VAL A 168 -7.71 2.17 14.68
N ASP A 169 -6.82 3.00 15.19
CA ASP A 169 -7.12 4.19 15.99
C ASP A 169 -8.11 3.99 17.15
N LYS A 170 -8.28 2.76 17.63
CA LYS A 170 -9.17 2.44 18.75
C LYS A 170 -8.70 1.21 19.50
N THR A 171 -8.80 1.25 20.82
CA THR A 171 -8.40 0.13 21.67
C THR A 171 -9.43 -0.99 21.64
N VAL A 172 -8.95 -2.22 21.59
CA VAL A 172 -9.76 -3.43 21.70
C VAL A 172 -9.14 -4.37 22.72
N VAL A 173 -9.98 -5.10 23.46
CA VAL A 173 -9.52 -6.13 24.40
C VAL A 173 -9.79 -7.51 23.81
N LEU A 174 -8.73 -8.30 23.64
CA LEU A 174 -8.76 -9.58 22.93
C LEU A 174 -8.09 -10.69 23.74
N LYS A 175 -8.38 -11.94 23.36
CA LYS A 175 -7.70 -13.13 23.90
C LYS A 175 -6.40 -13.45 23.18
N GLU A 176 -6.18 -12.85 22.02
CA GLU A 176 -4.98 -13.02 21.20
C GLU A 176 -4.55 -11.68 20.60
N ALA A 177 -3.29 -11.65 20.15
CA ALA A 177 -2.71 -10.53 19.42
C ALA A 177 -3.47 -10.21 18.13
N ILE A 178 -3.53 -8.92 17.77
CA ILE A 178 -4.05 -8.51 16.46
C ILE A 178 -3.09 -8.97 15.36
N LYS A 179 -3.65 -9.31 14.19
CA LYS A 179 -2.90 -9.86 13.06
C LYS A 179 -3.14 -9.02 11.81
N PRO A 180 -2.17 -8.96 10.88
CA PRO A 180 -2.38 -8.30 9.60
C PRO A 180 -3.46 -9.00 8.78
N LEU A 181 -3.91 -8.36 7.71
CA LEU A 181 -4.80 -8.97 6.73
C LEU A 181 -4.21 -10.28 6.20
N ASP A 182 -4.98 -11.37 6.21
CA ASP A 182 -4.54 -12.67 5.70
C ASP A 182 -4.28 -12.64 4.18
N GLU A 183 -3.62 -13.64 3.59
CA GLU A 183 -3.33 -13.66 2.15
C GLU A 183 -4.54 -14.02 1.26
N SER A 184 -5.74 -14.17 1.81
CA SER A 184 -6.88 -14.78 1.09
C SER A 184 -7.49 -13.90 0.00
N TYR A 185 -6.95 -12.70 -0.23
CA TYR A 185 -7.52 -11.60 -1.03
C TYR A 185 -8.94 -11.16 -0.63
N ARG A 186 -9.59 -11.86 0.30
CA ARG A 186 -10.90 -11.49 0.82
C ARG A 186 -10.81 -10.22 1.64
N VAL A 187 -11.82 -9.38 1.50
CA VAL A 187 -12.03 -8.24 2.39
C VAL A 187 -12.47 -8.81 3.75
N PRO A 188 -11.72 -8.63 4.85
CA PRO A 188 -12.19 -9.04 6.17
C PRO A 188 -13.46 -8.27 6.56
N VAL A 189 -14.25 -8.86 7.45
CA VAL A 189 -15.45 -8.22 8.01
C VAL A 189 -15.35 -8.26 9.54
N PRO A 190 -15.41 -7.11 10.24
CA PRO A 190 -15.40 -5.74 9.70
C PRO A 190 -14.05 -5.36 9.06
N PHE A 191 -14.10 -4.62 7.96
CA PHE A 191 -12.90 -4.05 7.34
C PHE A 191 -12.58 -2.69 7.99
N PRO A 192 -11.31 -2.38 8.31
CA PRO A 192 -10.95 -1.12 8.97
C PRO A 192 -10.92 0.04 7.97
N TYR A 193 -12.07 0.45 7.47
CA TYR A 193 -12.24 1.44 6.40
C TYR A 193 -11.56 2.78 6.64
N TYR A 194 -11.55 3.23 7.89
CA TYR A 194 -10.98 4.52 8.30
C TYR A 194 -9.44 4.53 8.32
N SER A 195 -8.81 3.38 8.05
CA SER A 195 -7.35 3.29 7.91
C SER A 195 -6.79 4.14 6.77
N PHE A 196 -7.65 4.58 5.85
CA PHE A 196 -7.29 5.41 4.70
C PHE A 196 -7.68 6.88 4.84
N ASN A 197 -8.23 7.30 6.00
CA ASN A 197 -8.84 8.62 6.17
C ASN A 197 -7.88 9.81 6.03
N ASP A 198 -6.58 9.60 6.23
CA ASP A 198 -5.55 10.63 6.21
C ASP A 198 -4.61 10.56 4.99
N ILE A 199 -4.84 9.59 4.10
CA ILE A 199 -4.06 9.40 2.88
C ILE A 199 -4.29 10.59 1.94
N VAL A 200 -3.18 11.18 1.50
CA VAL A 200 -3.19 12.24 0.49
C VAL A 200 -2.99 11.60 -0.87
N PRO A 201 -3.94 11.73 -1.81
CA PRO A 201 -3.76 11.21 -3.15
C PRO A 201 -2.67 11.97 -3.92
N ILE A 202 -1.88 11.23 -4.70
CA ILE A 202 -0.79 11.71 -5.55
C ILE A 202 -0.88 11.09 -6.94
N GLY A 203 -0.34 11.78 -7.94
CA GLY A 203 -0.38 11.39 -9.36
C GLY A 203 0.54 10.23 -9.73
N CYS A 204 0.52 9.13 -8.98
CA CYS A 204 1.22 7.89 -9.32
C CYS A 204 0.27 6.79 -9.79
N HIS A 205 0.85 5.83 -10.50
CA HIS A 205 0.22 4.64 -11.01
C HIS A 205 1.05 3.43 -10.59
N ILE A 206 0.45 2.53 -9.82
CA ILE A 206 1.12 1.30 -9.42
C ILE A 206 0.97 0.25 -10.51
N HIS A 207 2.11 -0.18 -11.03
CA HIS A 207 2.20 -1.19 -12.06
C HIS A 207 2.30 -2.57 -11.41
N ASN A 208 1.36 -3.45 -11.77
CA ASN A 208 1.33 -4.87 -11.39
C ASN A 208 1.62 -5.15 -9.91
N ASP A 209 1.00 -4.39 -9.01
CA ASP A 209 1.09 -4.58 -7.56
C ASP A 209 0.81 -6.03 -7.13
N TYR A 210 -0.04 -6.77 -7.85
CA TYR A 210 -0.32 -8.19 -7.60
C TYR A 210 0.87 -9.15 -7.76
N GLU A 211 1.97 -8.72 -8.36
CA GLU A 211 3.18 -9.54 -8.43
C GLU A 211 4.08 -9.40 -7.19
N LYS A 212 3.98 -8.28 -6.47
CA LYS A 212 4.95 -7.90 -5.42
C LYS A 212 4.32 -7.72 -4.05
N ALA A 213 3.04 -7.39 -4.00
CA ALA A 213 2.31 -7.07 -2.77
C ALA A 213 1.57 -8.28 -2.22
N GLN A 214 1.58 -8.42 -0.90
CA GLN A 214 0.64 -9.31 -0.20
C GLN A 214 -0.82 -8.84 -0.41
N LYS A 215 -1.01 -7.53 -0.65
CA LYS A 215 -2.30 -6.87 -0.85
C LYS A 215 -2.23 -5.74 -1.89
N PRO A 216 -2.48 -6.03 -3.17
CA PRO A 216 -2.15 -5.15 -4.29
C PRO A 216 -2.76 -3.74 -4.15
N LEU A 217 -4.09 -3.66 -4.12
CA LEU A 217 -4.80 -2.38 -4.01
C LEU A 217 -4.46 -1.58 -2.74
N TYR A 218 -4.22 -2.24 -1.60
CA TYR A 218 -3.98 -1.52 -0.34
C TYR A 218 -2.62 -0.86 -0.33
N ASP A 219 -1.61 -1.47 -0.93
CA ASP A 219 -0.30 -0.84 -1.08
C ASP A 219 -0.40 0.42 -1.95
N ALA A 220 -1.13 0.34 -3.07
CA ALA A 220 -1.37 1.48 -3.95
C ALA A 220 -2.07 2.64 -3.23
N ILE A 221 -3.18 2.36 -2.53
CA ILE A 221 -3.92 3.38 -1.79
C ILE A 221 -3.07 3.91 -0.62
N SER A 222 -2.36 3.07 0.13
CA SER A 222 -1.55 3.53 1.27
C SER A 222 -0.39 4.43 0.84
N ALA A 223 0.16 4.22 -0.36
CA ALA A 223 1.14 5.12 -0.97
C ALA A 223 0.53 6.45 -1.43
N GLY A 224 -0.80 6.50 -1.62
CA GLY A 224 -1.54 7.63 -2.16
C GLY A 224 -1.74 7.56 -3.68
N CYS A 225 -1.36 6.48 -4.35
CA CYS A 225 -1.51 6.39 -5.80
C CYS A 225 -2.98 6.32 -6.19
N VAL A 226 -3.37 7.22 -7.11
CA VAL A 226 -4.75 7.33 -7.62
C VAL A 226 -5.04 6.36 -8.76
N SER A 227 -4.10 5.47 -9.06
CA SER A 227 -4.20 4.56 -10.19
C SER A 227 -3.42 3.27 -9.96
N ALA A 228 -3.97 2.15 -10.45
CA ALA A 228 -3.30 0.86 -10.48
C ALA A 228 -3.65 0.08 -11.75
N GLU A 229 -2.77 -0.83 -12.13
CA GLU A 229 -2.94 -1.76 -13.25
C GLU A 229 -3.18 -3.19 -12.79
N VAL A 230 -4.05 -3.90 -13.52
CA VAL A 230 -4.28 -5.33 -13.36
C VAL A 230 -4.29 -6.05 -14.71
N ASP A 231 -3.36 -6.98 -14.90
CA ASP A 231 -3.38 -7.87 -16.06
C ASP A 231 -4.40 -8.99 -15.87
N VAL A 232 -5.27 -9.18 -16.86
CA VAL A 232 -6.34 -10.17 -16.80
C VAL A 232 -6.39 -11.11 -17.99
N TRP A 233 -6.75 -12.36 -17.69
CA TRP A 233 -6.98 -13.44 -18.63
C TRP A 233 -8.38 -14.01 -18.43
N HIS A 234 -9.11 -14.23 -19.52
CA HIS A 234 -10.36 -14.96 -19.48
C HIS A 234 -10.10 -16.47 -19.36
N ARG A 235 -10.51 -17.07 -18.24
CA ARG A 235 -10.43 -18.51 -17.95
C ARG A 235 -11.64 -18.95 -17.13
N ASP A 236 -12.30 -20.03 -17.56
CA ASP A 236 -13.44 -20.65 -16.85
C ASP A 236 -14.57 -19.66 -16.52
N GLY A 237 -14.88 -18.74 -17.44
CA GLY A 237 -15.91 -17.72 -17.26
C GLY A 237 -15.57 -16.63 -16.23
N LYS A 238 -14.28 -16.46 -15.91
CA LYS A 238 -13.77 -15.45 -14.98
C LYS A 238 -12.58 -14.71 -15.57
N LEU A 239 -12.34 -13.49 -15.08
CA LEU A 239 -11.11 -12.75 -15.31
C LEU A 239 -10.10 -13.07 -14.20
N ARG A 240 -9.11 -13.89 -14.54
CA ARG A 240 -8.03 -14.28 -13.64
C ARG A 240 -6.85 -13.35 -13.81
N VAL A 241 -6.22 -12.99 -12.68
CA VAL A 241 -5.12 -12.02 -12.65
C VAL A 241 -3.78 -12.69 -12.92
N GLY A 242 -2.91 -12.04 -13.69
CA GLY A 242 -1.50 -12.42 -13.83
C GLY A 242 -0.83 -11.85 -15.07
N HIS A 243 0.47 -11.56 -15.01
CA HIS A 243 1.20 -10.91 -16.09
C HIS A 243 1.49 -11.88 -17.26
N THR A 244 2.28 -12.92 -17.00
CA THR A 244 2.67 -13.89 -18.03
C THR A 244 1.64 -15.01 -18.24
N SER A 245 0.87 -15.35 -17.20
CA SER A 245 -0.12 -16.43 -17.24
C SER A 245 -1.21 -16.24 -16.18
N PRO A 246 -2.42 -16.79 -16.37
CA PRO A 246 -3.51 -16.66 -15.41
C PRO A 246 -3.18 -17.32 -14.07
N GLY A 247 -3.26 -16.54 -12.99
CA GLY A 247 -3.17 -17.01 -11.62
C GLY A 247 -4.46 -17.65 -11.09
N LYS A 248 -4.51 -17.85 -9.78
CA LYS A 248 -5.71 -18.39 -9.09
C LYS A 248 -6.74 -17.30 -8.75
N ALA A 249 -6.27 -16.12 -8.37
CA ALA A 249 -7.11 -15.00 -7.97
C ALA A 249 -7.79 -14.35 -9.17
N THR A 250 -8.95 -13.74 -8.92
CA THR A 250 -9.71 -12.99 -9.92
C THR A 250 -9.63 -11.50 -9.68
N ILE A 251 -9.96 -10.70 -10.70
CA ILE A 251 -10.09 -9.24 -10.55
C ILE A 251 -11.12 -8.88 -9.46
N GLN A 252 -12.15 -9.72 -9.26
CA GLN A 252 -13.12 -9.54 -8.18
C GLN A 252 -12.46 -9.63 -6.81
N ASP A 253 -11.60 -10.61 -6.60
CA ASP A 253 -10.93 -10.85 -5.32
C ASP A 253 -9.95 -9.71 -5.00
N MET A 254 -9.14 -9.30 -5.99
CA MET A 254 -8.03 -8.36 -5.75
C MET A 254 -8.41 -6.88 -5.83
N TYR A 255 -9.40 -6.50 -6.64
CA TYR A 255 -9.73 -5.09 -6.89
C TYR A 255 -11.20 -4.75 -6.69
N ILE A 256 -12.13 -5.44 -7.36
CA ILE A 256 -13.54 -5.00 -7.39
C ILE A 256 -14.19 -5.09 -6.00
N ASN A 257 -14.06 -6.22 -5.30
CA ASN A 257 -14.65 -6.37 -3.98
C ASN A 257 -13.96 -5.49 -2.93
N PRO A 258 -12.62 -5.37 -2.89
CA PRO A 258 -11.94 -4.39 -2.04
C PRO A 258 -12.36 -2.94 -2.28
N LEU A 259 -12.43 -2.48 -3.54
CA LEU A 259 -12.90 -1.12 -3.87
C LEU A 259 -14.35 -0.92 -3.44
N LYS A 260 -15.23 -1.90 -3.74
CA LYS A 260 -16.64 -1.85 -3.34
C LYS A 260 -16.76 -1.70 -1.83
N ALA A 261 -16.05 -2.54 -1.07
CA ALA A 261 -16.09 -2.49 0.38
C ALA A 261 -15.62 -1.14 0.90
N LEU A 262 -14.49 -0.62 0.39
CA LEU A 262 -13.95 0.69 0.79
C LEU A 262 -14.97 1.82 0.57
N LEU A 263 -15.65 1.80 -0.58
CA LEU A 263 -16.69 2.77 -0.92
C LEU A 263 -17.97 2.60 -0.07
N GLU A 264 -18.35 1.38 0.30
CA GLU A 264 -19.46 1.13 1.23
C GLU A 264 -19.16 1.67 2.63
N GLY A 265 -17.90 1.59 3.07
CA GLY A 265 -17.48 2.03 4.39
C GLY A 265 -17.21 3.53 4.51
N THR A 266 -16.71 4.17 3.46
CA THR A 266 -16.23 5.57 3.52
C THR A 266 -16.85 6.52 2.50
N GLY A 267 -17.55 6.01 1.49
CA GLY A 267 -18.09 6.81 0.38
C GLY A 267 -17.05 7.35 -0.62
N SER A 268 -15.76 7.07 -0.44
CA SER A 268 -14.68 7.51 -1.33
C SER A 268 -13.49 6.53 -1.29
N VAL A 269 -12.56 6.60 -2.25
CA VAL A 269 -11.31 5.83 -2.12
C VAL A 269 -10.35 6.55 -1.17
N PHE A 270 -10.35 7.90 -1.22
CA PHE A 270 -9.52 8.76 -0.39
C PHE A 270 -10.41 9.72 0.43
N PRO A 271 -10.75 9.39 1.69
CA PRO A 271 -11.65 10.24 2.49
C PRO A 271 -11.13 11.64 2.78
N LYS A 272 -9.81 11.86 2.76
CA LYS A 272 -9.20 13.20 2.82
C LYS A 272 -9.42 14.04 1.56
N SER A 273 -9.77 13.39 0.45
CA SER A 273 -10.05 14.02 -0.84
C SER A 273 -11.24 13.31 -1.50
N PRO A 274 -12.47 13.46 -0.98
CA PRO A 274 -13.63 12.63 -1.37
C PRO A 274 -14.01 12.68 -2.86
N ASP A 275 -13.56 13.73 -3.57
CA ASP A 275 -13.78 13.96 -4.99
C ASP A 275 -12.70 13.33 -5.88
N GLN A 276 -11.61 12.82 -5.30
CA GLN A 276 -10.59 12.09 -6.03
C GLN A 276 -11.12 10.70 -6.40
N ASP A 277 -11.18 10.42 -7.70
CA ASP A 277 -11.48 9.08 -8.21
C ASP A 277 -10.25 8.19 -8.18
N PHE A 278 -10.47 6.88 -8.26
CA PHE A 278 -9.40 5.91 -8.49
C PHE A 278 -9.50 5.33 -9.90
N THR A 279 -8.38 5.32 -10.63
CA THR A 279 -8.32 4.76 -11.98
C THR A 279 -7.83 3.31 -11.95
N LEU A 280 -8.72 2.36 -12.27
CA LEU A 280 -8.34 0.96 -12.45
C LEU A 280 -8.09 0.69 -13.94
N LEU A 281 -6.81 0.52 -14.30
CA LEU A 281 -6.41 0.10 -15.63
C LEU A 281 -6.43 -1.43 -15.71
N VAL A 282 -7.21 -1.97 -16.65
CA VAL A 282 -7.37 -3.40 -16.87
C VAL A 282 -6.70 -3.75 -18.19
N ASP A 283 -5.51 -4.34 -18.11
CA ASP A 283 -4.78 -4.83 -19.28
C ASP A 283 -5.28 -6.24 -19.65
N ILE A 284 -5.95 -6.33 -20.79
CA ILE A 284 -6.52 -7.59 -21.27
C ILE A 284 -5.45 -8.38 -22.02
N LYS A 285 -4.94 -9.45 -21.41
CA LYS A 285 -3.94 -10.35 -22.03
C LYS A 285 -4.53 -11.42 -22.94
N SER A 286 -5.80 -11.78 -22.73
CA SER A 286 -6.50 -12.73 -23.59
C SER A 286 -6.68 -12.19 -25.01
N SER A 287 -6.10 -12.86 -26.01
CA SER A 287 -6.29 -12.54 -27.43
C SER A 287 -7.32 -13.44 -28.13
N ASN A 288 -7.65 -14.59 -27.54
CA ASN A 288 -8.68 -15.51 -28.02
C ASN A 288 -10.03 -15.27 -27.32
N GLU A 289 -11.13 -15.63 -27.99
CA GLU A 289 -12.50 -15.52 -27.45
C GLU A 289 -12.86 -14.12 -26.93
N MET A 290 -12.41 -13.07 -27.63
CA MET A 290 -12.51 -11.68 -27.16
C MET A 290 -13.94 -11.23 -26.81
N ASP A 291 -14.97 -11.73 -27.51
CA ASP A 291 -16.36 -11.48 -27.12
C ASP A 291 -16.66 -11.97 -25.70
N LYS A 292 -16.23 -13.19 -25.34
CA LYS A 292 -16.42 -13.74 -23.99
C LYS A 292 -15.59 -13.01 -22.96
N THR A 293 -14.35 -12.66 -23.31
CA THR A 293 -13.47 -11.85 -22.45
C THR A 293 -14.12 -10.51 -22.13
N TRP A 294 -14.66 -9.83 -23.14
CA TRP A 294 -15.33 -8.55 -22.98
C TRP A 294 -16.62 -8.67 -22.16
N ASP A 295 -17.48 -9.64 -22.47
CA ASP A 295 -18.73 -9.84 -21.73
C ASP A 295 -18.44 -10.17 -20.24
N THR A 296 -17.40 -10.96 -19.97
CA THR A 296 -16.94 -11.26 -18.59
C THR A 296 -16.37 -10.02 -17.90
N PHE A 297 -15.68 -9.15 -18.63
CA PHE A 297 -15.18 -7.89 -18.10
C PHE A 297 -16.32 -6.93 -17.74
N VAL A 298 -17.30 -6.76 -18.62
CA VAL A 298 -18.47 -5.92 -18.34
C VAL A 298 -19.25 -6.43 -17.12
N GLU A 299 -19.41 -7.75 -16.99
CA GLU A 299 -20.08 -8.37 -15.85
C GLU A 299 -19.27 -8.22 -14.55
N SER A 300 -17.93 -8.30 -14.61
CA SER A 300 -17.09 -8.15 -13.40
C SER A 300 -17.26 -6.78 -12.72
N LEU A 301 -17.61 -5.75 -13.49
CA LEU A 301 -17.83 -4.38 -13.01
C LEU A 301 -19.24 -4.13 -12.45
N LYS A 302 -20.17 -5.06 -12.62
CA LYS A 302 -21.56 -4.93 -12.19
C LYS A 302 -21.71 -4.48 -10.71
N PRO A 303 -20.95 -5.02 -9.74
CA PRO A 303 -21.10 -4.60 -8.34
C PRO A 303 -20.82 -3.11 -8.08
N LEU A 304 -19.96 -2.48 -8.89
CA LEU A 304 -19.67 -1.04 -8.82
C LEU A 304 -20.67 -0.22 -9.64
N ARG A 305 -21.08 -0.76 -10.80
CA ARG A 305 -22.05 -0.12 -11.70
C ARG A 305 -23.42 0.05 -11.04
N GLU A 306 -23.95 -0.99 -10.40
CA GLU A 306 -25.27 -0.94 -9.73
C GLU A 306 -25.32 0.08 -8.58
N LYS A 307 -24.16 0.44 -8.01
CA LYS A 307 -24.02 1.48 -6.98
C LYS A 307 -23.85 2.89 -7.56
N GLY A 308 -23.74 3.03 -8.88
CA GLY A 308 -23.46 4.31 -9.55
C GLY A 308 -22.05 4.84 -9.28
N TRP A 309 -21.08 3.94 -9.03
CA TRP A 309 -19.71 4.34 -8.66
C TRP A 309 -18.74 4.41 -9.82
N LEU A 310 -19.10 3.89 -10.98
CA LEU A 310 -18.26 4.00 -12.17
C LEU A 310 -18.38 5.40 -12.77
N SER A 311 -17.27 5.93 -13.28
CA SER A 311 -17.30 7.02 -14.25
C SER A 311 -17.97 6.55 -15.54
N TYR A 312 -18.68 7.44 -16.21
CA TYR A 312 -19.47 7.10 -17.40
C TYR A 312 -19.61 8.29 -18.35
N TYR A 313 -20.02 8.04 -19.59
CA TYR A 313 -20.26 9.09 -20.57
C TYR A 313 -21.74 9.20 -20.94
N LYS A 314 -22.33 10.37 -20.67
CA LYS A 314 -23.75 10.63 -20.93
C LYS A 314 -23.97 12.09 -21.34
N ASP A 315 -24.92 12.31 -22.25
CA ASP A 315 -25.34 13.64 -22.71
C ASP A 315 -24.18 14.52 -23.20
N GLY A 316 -23.24 13.91 -23.92
CA GLY A 316 -22.07 14.61 -24.48
C GLY A 316 -20.99 14.96 -23.45
N LYS A 317 -21.05 14.43 -22.23
CA LYS A 317 -20.14 14.76 -21.14
C LYS A 317 -19.66 13.53 -20.40
N PHE A 318 -18.37 13.56 -20.04
CA PHE A 318 -17.81 12.64 -19.06
C PHE A 318 -18.33 13.01 -17.67
N GLN A 319 -18.89 12.02 -16.98
CA GLN A 319 -19.36 12.11 -15.60
C GLN A 319 -18.39 11.31 -14.74
N LYS A 320 -17.67 12.01 -13.85
CA LYS A 320 -16.70 11.40 -12.96
C LYS A 320 -17.44 10.65 -11.84
N GLY A 321 -17.21 9.34 -11.74
CA GLY A 321 -17.64 8.50 -10.64
C GLY A 321 -16.59 8.43 -9.53
N LYS A 322 -16.67 7.39 -8.70
CA LYS A 322 -15.64 7.08 -7.70
C LYS A 322 -14.50 6.26 -8.30
N ILE A 323 -14.80 5.45 -9.32
CA ILE A 323 -13.85 4.60 -10.02
C ILE A 323 -13.92 4.89 -11.52
N THR A 324 -12.79 5.20 -12.15
CA THR A 324 -12.67 5.27 -13.60
C THR A 324 -12.02 3.98 -14.11
N VAL A 325 -12.71 3.24 -14.96
CA VAL A 325 -12.18 1.97 -15.51
C VAL A 325 -11.62 2.23 -16.90
N VAL A 326 -10.38 1.80 -17.12
CA VAL A 326 -9.67 1.96 -18.39
C VAL A 326 -9.26 0.60 -18.92
N ALA A 327 -9.65 0.25 -20.14
CA ALA A 327 -9.27 -0.97 -20.82
C ALA A 327 -8.00 -0.75 -21.67
N SER A 328 -7.02 -1.62 -21.48
CA SER A 328 -5.73 -1.62 -22.19
C SER A 328 -5.40 -3.03 -22.72
N GLY A 329 -4.20 -3.21 -23.28
CA GLY A 329 -3.75 -4.48 -23.85
C GLY A 329 -4.51 -4.86 -25.12
N ASN A 330 -5.05 -6.08 -25.18
CA ASN A 330 -5.84 -6.55 -26.32
C ASN A 330 -7.28 -6.01 -26.33
N ALA A 331 -7.60 -4.98 -25.55
CA ALA A 331 -8.94 -4.42 -25.46
C ALA A 331 -9.49 -4.00 -26.84
N PRO A 332 -10.66 -4.50 -27.27
CA PRO A 332 -11.22 -4.20 -28.58
C PRO A 332 -11.91 -2.83 -28.58
N PHE A 333 -11.28 -1.82 -29.21
CA PHE A 333 -11.77 -0.44 -29.22
C PHE A 333 -13.19 -0.29 -29.80
N ASP A 334 -13.58 -1.13 -30.75
CA ASP A 334 -14.92 -1.15 -31.33
C ASP A 334 -15.99 -1.50 -30.28
N LYS A 335 -15.66 -2.33 -29.28
CA LYS A 335 -16.61 -2.70 -28.21
C LYS A 335 -16.84 -1.58 -27.21
N ILE A 336 -15.84 -0.74 -26.95
CA ILE A 336 -15.97 0.44 -26.07
C ILE A 336 -17.01 1.42 -26.62
N ASN A 337 -17.10 1.54 -27.95
CA ASN A 337 -18.08 2.41 -28.60
C ASN A 337 -19.42 1.70 -28.89
N SER A 338 -19.57 0.45 -28.47
CA SER A 338 -20.77 -0.35 -28.74
C SER A 338 -21.77 -0.31 -27.59
N ASN A 339 -23.01 -0.70 -27.86
CA ASN A 339 -24.04 -0.85 -26.83
C ASN A 339 -23.76 -1.97 -25.81
N LYS A 340 -22.62 -2.69 -25.93
CA LYS A 340 -22.20 -3.73 -24.99
C LYS A 340 -21.48 -3.20 -23.75
N ASP A 341 -21.19 -1.91 -23.68
CA ASP A 341 -20.74 -1.24 -22.46
C ASP A 341 -21.90 -0.43 -21.87
N PRO A 342 -22.61 -0.95 -20.85
CA PRO A 342 -23.70 -0.24 -20.23
C PRO A 342 -23.22 1.11 -19.70
N GLU A 343 -23.96 2.17 -20.06
CA GLU A 343 -23.68 3.56 -19.65
C GLU A 343 -22.37 4.16 -20.21
N ARG A 344 -21.65 3.45 -21.08
CA ARG A 344 -20.32 3.86 -21.58
C ARG A 344 -19.36 4.13 -20.41
N ALA A 345 -19.21 3.14 -19.54
CA ALA A 345 -18.47 3.23 -18.28
C ALA A 345 -17.03 2.69 -18.36
N ILE A 346 -16.63 2.10 -19.49
CA ILE A 346 -15.29 1.61 -19.76
C ILE A 346 -14.64 2.52 -20.81
N PHE A 347 -13.48 3.08 -20.48
CA PHE A 347 -12.73 3.96 -21.37
C PHE A 347 -11.50 3.25 -21.92
N PHE A 348 -10.98 3.71 -23.05
CA PHE A 348 -9.79 3.15 -23.68
C PHE A 348 -8.51 3.81 -23.15
N ASP A 349 -7.44 3.00 -23.11
CA ASP A 349 -6.05 3.45 -23.02
C ASP A 349 -5.49 3.59 -24.43
N ALA A 350 -5.36 4.82 -24.93
CA ALA A 350 -4.76 5.08 -26.23
C ALA A 350 -3.23 5.01 -26.17
N THR A 351 -2.58 4.71 -27.30
CA THR A 351 -1.13 4.80 -27.42
C THR A 351 -0.71 6.25 -27.58
N VAL A 352 0.12 6.77 -26.68
CA VAL A 352 0.44 8.21 -26.59
C VAL A 352 1.20 8.74 -27.82
N GLN A 353 1.96 7.89 -28.52
CA GLN A 353 2.70 8.25 -29.73
C GLN A 353 1.92 8.02 -31.03
N ASP A 354 0.73 7.42 -30.98
CA ASP A 354 -0.11 7.16 -32.17
C ASP A 354 -1.05 8.33 -32.47
N SER A 355 -1.72 8.30 -33.62
CA SER A 355 -2.80 9.26 -33.90
C SER A 355 -3.96 9.08 -32.92
N LEU A 356 -4.42 10.18 -32.33
CA LEU A 356 -5.59 10.25 -31.45
C LEU A 356 -6.89 10.56 -32.22
N ASP A 357 -6.91 10.35 -33.53
CA ASP A 357 -8.11 10.49 -34.34
C ASP A 357 -9.17 9.44 -33.99
N GLY A 358 -10.44 9.85 -33.95
CA GLY A 358 -11.53 9.01 -33.45
C GLY A 358 -11.49 8.74 -31.94
N ARG A 359 -10.54 9.32 -31.21
CA ARG A 359 -10.49 9.31 -29.74
C ARG A 359 -10.99 10.64 -29.19
N ASP A 360 -11.88 10.56 -28.21
CA ASP A 360 -12.37 11.68 -27.43
C ASP A 360 -12.83 11.22 -26.03
N LYS A 361 -13.32 12.15 -25.21
CA LYS A 361 -13.77 11.89 -23.83
C LYS A 361 -14.93 10.90 -23.72
N SER A 362 -15.56 10.54 -24.83
CA SER A 362 -16.64 9.57 -24.85
C SER A 362 -16.15 8.12 -24.85
N ASN A 363 -14.89 7.90 -25.24
CA ASN A 363 -14.35 6.54 -25.39
C ASN A 363 -12.94 6.37 -24.86
N THR A 364 -12.22 7.42 -24.49
CA THR A 364 -10.81 7.37 -24.08
C THR A 364 -10.61 8.25 -22.86
N TYR A 365 -9.80 7.77 -21.92
CA TYR A 365 -9.49 8.49 -20.67
C TYR A 365 -7.99 8.65 -20.46
N LEU A 366 -7.21 7.65 -20.86
CA LEU A 366 -5.77 7.59 -20.69
C LEU A 366 -5.08 7.50 -22.06
N ALA A 367 -3.91 8.10 -22.17
CA ALA A 367 -2.95 7.86 -23.22
C ALA A 367 -1.64 7.36 -22.58
N SER A 368 -1.33 6.09 -22.79
CA SER A 368 -0.13 5.44 -22.27
C SER A 368 0.88 5.12 -23.37
N GLY A 369 2.15 4.97 -23.01
CA GLY A 369 3.14 4.40 -23.92
C GLY A 369 4.37 3.88 -23.21
N ASP A 370 5.06 2.94 -23.85
CA ASP A 370 6.46 2.64 -23.55
C ASP A 370 7.26 3.92 -23.74
N PHE A 371 7.97 4.38 -22.70
CA PHE A 371 8.75 5.60 -22.79
C PHE A 371 9.77 5.54 -23.93
N GLY A 372 10.53 4.44 -24.00
CA GLY A 372 11.54 4.19 -25.03
C GLY A 372 11.01 4.28 -26.45
N ALA A 373 9.89 3.61 -26.72
CA ALA A 373 9.25 3.63 -28.03
C ALA A 373 8.62 5.00 -28.34
N ALA A 374 8.00 5.65 -27.34
CA ALA A 374 7.31 6.92 -27.53
C ALA A 374 8.29 8.07 -27.81
N VAL A 375 9.43 8.12 -27.10
CA VAL A 375 10.42 9.19 -27.28
C VAL A 375 11.60 8.80 -28.19
N GLY A 376 11.74 7.52 -28.52
CA GLY A 376 12.81 6.99 -29.39
C GLY A 376 14.14 6.80 -28.67
N GLY A 377 14.12 6.35 -27.41
CA GLY A 377 15.29 6.06 -26.59
C GLY A 377 14.91 5.80 -25.12
N SER A 378 15.59 4.87 -24.45
CA SER A 378 15.31 4.48 -23.06
C SER A 378 16.21 5.17 -22.03
N GLY A 379 15.86 5.01 -20.75
CA GLY A 379 16.62 5.54 -19.62
C GLY A 379 16.58 7.06 -19.58
N THR A 380 17.76 7.68 -19.59
CA THR A 380 17.87 9.11 -19.29
C THR A 380 17.11 10.02 -20.28
N ILE A 381 16.30 10.95 -19.77
CA ILE A 381 15.63 11.99 -20.57
C ILE A 381 16.68 12.92 -21.20
N LYS A 382 16.62 13.07 -22.53
CA LYS A 382 17.43 14.00 -23.33
C LYS A 382 16.54 15.11 -23.90
N ASP A 383 17.13 16.21 -24.37
CA ASP A 383 16.37 17.32 -24.98
C ASP A 383 15.43 16.87 -26.11
N SER A 384 15.90 15.93 -26.96
CA SER A 384 15.06 15.36 -28.02
C SER A 384 13.89 14.53 -27.50
N HIS A 385 14.02 13.92 -26.32
CA HIS A 385 12.93 13.19 -25.65
C HIS A 385 11.90 14.19 -25.12
N LEU A 386 12.35 15.29 -24.49
CA LEU A 386 11.47 16.33 -23.95
C LEU A 386 10.56 16.94 -25.00
N GLU A 387 11.11 17.27 -26.18
CA GLU A 387 10.32 17.85 -27.26
C GLU A 387 9.20 16.91 -27.74
N LYS A 388 9.46 15.60 -27.78
CA LYS A 388 8.43 14.61 -28.14
C LYS A 388 7.42 14.43 -27.02
N LEU A 389 7.89 14.31 -25.79
CA LEU A 389 7.04 14.17 -24.60
C LEU A 389 6.09 15.35 -24.46
N LYS A 390 6.56 16.59 -24.58
CA LYS A 390 5.72 17.80 -24.56
C LYS A 390 4.61 17.78 -25.62
N LYS A 391 4.95 17.39 -26.85
CA LYS A 391 3.97 17.31 -27.95
C LYS A 391 2.92 16.24 -27.69
N GLN A 392 3.34 15.08 -27.22
CA GLN A 392 2.48 13.95 -26.87
C GLN A 392 1.54 14.30 -25.72
N VAL A 393 2.10 14.85 -24.64
CA VAL A 393 1.35 15.29 -23.46
C VAL A 393 0.31 16.35 -23.84
N LYS A 394 0.73 17.36 -24.62
CA LYS A 394 -0.20 18.38 -25.12
C LYS A 394 -1.31 17.78 -25.98
N ALA A 395 -0.99 16.90 -26.94
CA ALA A 395 -1.99 16.29 -27.81
C ALA A 395 -3.03 15.48 -27.03
N ALA A 396 -2.61 14.74 -26.00
CA ALA A 396 -3.49 14.01 -25.10
C ALA A 396 -4.35 14.96 -24.24
N HIS A 397 -3.75 16.01 -23.68
CA HIS A 397 -4.47 16.99 -22.85
C HIS A 397 -5.47 17.84 -23.65
N ASP A 398 -5.19 18.15 -24.92
CA ASP A 398 -6.12 18.82 -25.84
C ASP A 398 -7.39 17.97 -26.07
N LYS A 399 -7.27 16.63 -26.01
CA LYS A 399 -8.39 15.69 -26.02
C LYS A 399 -9.00 15.47 -24.63
N GLY A 400 -8.32 15.93 -23.59
CA GLY A 400 -8.68 15.80 -22.18
C GLY A 400 -8.35 14.45 -21.57
N PHE A 401 -7.37 13.73 -22.13
CA PHE A 401 -6.86 12.48 -21.59
C PHE A 401 -5.80 12.75 -20.52
N ARG A 402 -5.62 11.78 -19.63
CA ARG A 402 -4.45 11.69 -18.75
C ARG A 402 -3.31 11.01 -19.50
N VAL A 403 -2.07 11.24 -19.07
CA VAL A 403 -0.87 10.69 -19.70
C VAL A 403 -0.09 9.84 -18.71
N ARG A 404 0.38 8.69 -19.18
CA ARG A 404 1.25 7.75 -18.46
C ARG A 404 2.36 7.28 -19.40
N TYR A 405 3.56 7.08 -18.88
CA TYR A 405 4.60 6.33 -19.58
C TYR A 405 5.04 5.17 -18.72
N TRP A 406 5.00 3.95 -19.27
CA TRP A 406 5.55 2.75 -18.64
C TRP A 406 6.94 2.47 -19.18
N ASP A 407 7.73 1.65 -18.47
CA ASP A 407 9.19 1.53 -18.66
C ASP A 407 9.87 2.92 -18.70
N GLY A 408 9.49 3.76 -17.72
CA GLY A 408 9.84 5.18 -17.66
C GLY A 408 11.34 5.46 -17.50
N PRO A 409 11.72 6.75 -17.47
CA PRO A 409 13.12 7.15 -17.30
C PRO A 409 13.65 6.77 -15.91
N ASP A 410 14.96 7.00 -15.73
CA ASP A 410 15.65 6.83 -14.45
C ASP A 410 14.92 7.59 -13.32
N GLU A 411 14.94 7.04 -12.11
CA GLU A 411 14.10 7.50 -11.00
C GLU A 411 14.39 8.94 -10.56
N ASP A 412 15.64 9.38 -10.72
CA ASP A 412 16.08 10.75 -10.47
C ASP A 412 15.47 11.77 -11.46
N GLN A 413 14.86 11.28 -12.54
CA GLN A 413 14.15 12.09 -13.53
C GLN A 413 12.62 11.98 -13.45
N TRP A 414 12.07 11.24 -12.49
CA TRP A 414 10.62 11.21 -12.28
C TRP A 414 10.04 12.59 -11.96
N GLN A 415 10.79 13.45 -11.27
CA GLN A 415 10.36 14.83 -11.03
C GLN A 415 10.21 15.61 -12.36
N GLN A 416 11.13 15.39 -13.31
CA GLN A 416 11.05 16.01 -14.64
C GLN A 416 9.79 15.55 -15.39
N MET A 417 9.36 14.30 -15.24
CA MET A 417 8.09 13.82 -15.83
C MET A 417 6.88 14.56 -15.25
N ILE A 418 6.84 14.80 -13.94
CA ILE A 418 5.78 15.60 -13.29
C ILE A 418 5.84 17.05 -13.77
N ASP A 419 7.05 17.61 -13.88
CA ASP A 419 7.25 18.98 -14.33
C ASP A 419 6.81 19.20 -15.78
N GLU A 420 6.94 18.16 -16.60
CA GLU A 420 6.49 18.11 -17.99
C GLU A 420 5.07 17.51 -18.14
N CYS A 421 4.30 17.51 -17.05
CA CYS A 421 2.85 17.33 -17.07
C CYS A 421 2.37 15.93 -17.40
N VAL A 422 3.20 14.94 -17.14
CA VAL A 422 2.76 13.54 -17.10
C VAL A 422 1.88 13.34 -15.86
N ASP A 423 0.62 12.96 -16.08
CA ASP A 423 -0.38 12.86 -15.01
C ASP A 423 -0.16 11.71 -14.04
N ARG A 424 0.52 10.66 -14.50
CA ARG A 424 0.69 9.39 -13.78
C ARG A 424 2.14 8.90 -13.87
N ILE A 425 2.87 9.04 -12.78
CA ILE A 425 4.19 8.41 -12.62
C ILE A 425 3.97 6.90 -12.44
N ASN A 426 4.37 6.13 -13.45
CA ASN A 426 4.35 4.68 -13.40
C ASN A 426 5.44 4.18 -12.46
N THR A 427 5.10 3.33 -11.49
CA THR A 427 6.09 2.83 -10.55
C THR A 427 5.76 1.44 -10.03
N ASP A 428 6.84 0.68 -9.83
CA ASP A 428 6.88 -0.57 -9.06
C ASP A 428 7.36 -0.34 -7.62
N HIS A 429 7.74 0.91 -7.30
CA HIS A 429 8.43 1.33 -6.09
C HIS A 429 7.66 2.47 -5.39
N PRO A 430 6.45 2.20 -4.87
CA PRO A 430 5.63 3.20 -4.16
C PRO A 430 6.39 3.93 -3.04
N GLU A 431 7.36 3.25 -2.44
CA GLU A 431 8.19 3.78 -1.37
C GLU A 431 9.12 4.92 -1.81
N LYS A 432 9.28 5.20 -3.11
CA LYS A 432 10.09 6.32 -3.63
C LYS A 432 9.27 7.57 -3.95
N MET A 433 7.94 7.45 -4.00
CA MET A 433 7.03 8.58 -4.25
C MET A 433 7.18 9.76 -3.27
N PRO A 434 7.54 9.58 -1.98
CA PRO A 434 7.76 10.69 -1.05
C PRO A 434 8.79 11.74 -1.50
N ALA A 435 9.75 11.34 -2.34
CA ALA A 435 10.80 12.20 -2.87
C ALA A 435 10.31 13.24 -3.88
N LEU A 436 9.14 13.00 -4.48
CA LEU A 436 8.62 13.79 -5.59
C LEU A 436 7.69 14.90 -5.08
N ASP A 437 7.55 15.94 -5.89
CA ASP A 437 6.58 17.02 -5.71
C ASP A 437 5.46 16.89 -6.73
N PHE A 438 4.34 16.33 -6.28
CA PHE A 438 3.13 16.18 -7.08
C PHE A 438 2.30 17.47 -7.21
N LYS A 439 2.82 18.64 -6.79
CA LYS A 439 2.21 19.97 -6.98
C LYS A 439 0.78 20.09 -6.43
N LEU A 440 0.57 19.53 -5.24
CA LEU A 440 -0.76 19.37 -4.61
C LEU A 440 -1.56 20.68 -4.41
N ASN A 441 -0.91 21.84 -4.36
CA ASN A 441 -1.54 23.15 -4.10
C ASN A 441 -1.81 24.00 -5.35
N GLY A 442 -2.07 23.37 -6.50
CA GLY A 442 -2.48 24.12 -7.68
C GLY A 442 -1.34 24.79 -8.44
N GLY A 443 -0.10 24.29 -8.29
CA GLY A 443 1.00 24.53 -9.24
C GLY A 443 0.80 23.74 -10.54
N GLY A 444 -0.45 23.61 -10.98
CA GLY A 444 -0.85 22.73 -12.06
C GLY A 444 -0.11 23.05 -13.35
N CYS A 445 0.01 22.03 -14.17
CA CYS A 445 0.55 22.15 -15.50
C CYS A 445 -0.27 23.09 -16.37
N SER A 446 0.32 24.25 -16.67
CA SER A 446 -0.12 25.11 -17.76
C SER A 446 0.58 24.64 -19.04
N LEU A 447 -0.08 23.79 -19.81
CA LEU A 447 0.36 23.42 -21.17
C LEU A 447 -0.08 24.43 -22.22
#